data_AF-A0A7W0WN23-F1
#
_entry.id   AF-A0A7W0WN23-F1
#
_cell.length_a   1.000
_cell.length_b   1.000
_cell.length_c   1.000
_cell.angle_alpha   90.00
_cell.angle_beta   90.00
_cell.angle_gamma   90.00
#
_symmetry.space_group_name_H-M   'P 1'
#
loop_
_entity.id
_entity.type
_entity.pdbx_description
1 polymer ?
#
loop_
_entity_poly.entity_id
_entity_poly.type
_entity_poly.pdbx_seq_one_letter_code
_entity_poly.pdbx_strand_id
1 'polypeptide(L)' 'MYHPSKRQDGLRDGNLKELFEDEIRKSWEEYADQVGKDVADSTPYFKEALNEILAGGRQLF' A
#
# COMPACT_ATOMS: atom_id res chain seq x y z
N MET A 1 14.29 -6.80 -4.59
CA MET A 1 13.52 -7.83 -5.32
C MET A 1 12.08 -7.70 -4.87
N TYR A 2 11.14 -7.52 -5.80
CA TYR A 2 9.71 -7.57 -5.48
C TYR A 2 9.40 -9.00 -5.03
N HIS A 3 8.63 -9.20 -3.94
CA HIS A 3 8.34 -10.51 -3.36
C HIS A 3 6.93 -10.98 -3.77
N PRO A 4 6.73 -11.49 -5.01
CA PRO A 4 5.41 -11.93 -5.47
C PRO A 4 4.82 -13.05 -4.61
N SER A 5 5.67 -13.87 -3.97
CA SER A 5 5.24 -14.90 -2.99
C SER A 5 4.60 -14.27 -1.75
N LYS A 6 5.28 -13.29 -1.12
CA LYS A 6 4.78 -12.55 0.05
C LYS A 6 3.40 -11.93 -0.23
N ARG A 7 3.21 -11.34 -1.42
CA ARG A 7 1.91 -10.79 -1.83
C ARG A 7 0.84 -11.88 -2.00
N GLN A 8 1.17 -13.01 -2.63
CA GLN A 8 0.24 -14.12 -2.80
C GLN A 8 -0.19 -14.73 -1.46
N ASP A 9 0.77 -14.94 -0.55
CA ASP A 9 0.50 -15.43 0.80
C ASP A 9 -0.41 -14.44 1.54
N GLY A 10 -0.10 -13.14 1.47
CA GLY A 10 -0.92 -12.11 2.11
C GLY A 10 -2.36 -12.04 1.57
N LEU A 11 -2.54 -12.23 0.26
CA LEU A 11 -3.86 -12.27 -0.37
C LEU A 11 -4.65 -13.52 0.03
N ARG A 12 -3.98 -14.67 0.13
CA ARG A 12 -4.59 -15.94 0.56
C ARG A 12 -5.03 -15.86 2.02
N ASP A 13 -4.16 -15.33 2.87
CA ASP A 13 -4.32 -15.35 4.32
C ASP A 13 -5.09 -14.12 4.84
N GLY A 14 -5.37 -13.14 3.97
CA GLY A 14 -6.12 -11.93 4.31
C GLY A 14 -5.35 -10.93 5.18
N ASN A 15 -4.03 -11.09 5.32
CA ASN A 15 -3.16 -10.32 6.20
C ASN A 15 -2.20 -9.37 5.46
N LEU A 16 -2.51 -9.00 4.21
CA LEU A 16 -1.68 -8.09 3.40
C LEU A 16 -1.23 -6.82 4.15
N LYS A 17 -2.13 -6.21 4.94
CA LYS A 17 -1.83 -4.98 5.68
C LYS A 17 -0.75 -5.20 6.74
N GLU A 18 -0.82 -6.30 7.47
CA GLU A 18 0.14 -6.66 8.52
C GLU A 18 1.48 -7.07 7.89
N LEU A 19 1.40 -7.84 6.80
CA LEU A 19 2.57 -8.37 6.11
C LEU A 19 3.42 -7.28 5.45
N PHE A 20 2.80 -6.17 5.04
CA PHE A 20 3.44 -5.05 4.37
C PHE A 20 3.40 -3.74 5.19
N GLU A 21 3.12 -3.79 6.49
CA GLU A 21 2.93 -2.59 7.32
C GLU A 21 4.12 -1.62 7.25
N ASP A 22 5.34 -2.14 7.39
CA ASP A 22 6.56 -1.35 7.35
C ASP A 22 6.82 -0.75 5.97
N GLU A 23 6.58 -1.51 4.90
CA GLU A 23 6.71 -1.03 3.53
C GLU A 23 5.66 0.04 3.21
N ILE A 24 4.41 -0.16 3.62
CA ILE A 24 3.31 0.82 3.45
C ILE A 24 3.65 2.12 4.16
N ARG A 25 4.14 2.04 5.41
CA ARG A 25 4.50 3.22 6.19
C ARG A 25 5.64 4.01 5.53
N LYS A 26 6.70 3.33 5.09
CA LYS A 26 7.82 4.00 4.40
C LYS A 26 7.37 4.65 3.09
N SER A 27 6.61 3.93 2.26
CA SER A 27 6.09 4.49 1.01
C SER A 27 5.11 5.65 1.24
N TRP A 28 4.37 5.64 2.35
CA TRP A 28 3.53 6.76 2.74
C TRP A 28 4.35 8.00 3.11
N GLU A 29 5.38 7.84 3.94
CA GLU A 29 6.29 8.93 4.31
C GLU A 29 6.94 9.54 3.05
N GLU A 30 7.47 8.70 2.15
CA GLU A 30 8.07 9.14 0.88
C GLU A 30 7.07 9.84 -0.05
N TYR A 31 5.81 9.37 -0.10
CA TYR A 31 4.76 9.98 -0.90
C TYR A 31 4.36 11.34 -0.33
N ALA A 32 4.10 11.41 0.98
CA ALA A 32 3.72 12.64 1.66
C ALA A 32 4.81 13.72 1.57
N ASP A 33 6.08 13.34 1.60
CA ASP A 33 7.20 14.26 1.39
C ASP A 33 7.23 14.84 -0.03
N GLN A 34 6.76 14.09 -1.04
CA GLN A 34 6.74 14.54 -2.43
C GLN A 34 5.53 15.42 -2.76
N VAL A 35 4.34 15.05 -2.28
CA VAL A 35 3.09 15.76 -2.64
C VAL A 35 2.64 16.78 -1.58
N GLY A 36 3.27 16.75 -0.41
CA GLY A 36 2.84 17.49 0.76
C GLY A 36 1.76 16.76 1.57
N LYS A 37 1.85 16.86 2.89
CA LYS A 37 0.97 16.14 3.81
C LYS A 37 -0.51 16.47 3.62
N ASP A 38 -0.85 17.72 3.32
CA ASP A 38 -2.24 18.13 3.08
C ASP A 38 -2.87 17.39 1.89
N VAL A 39 -2.11 17.20 0.80
CA VAL A 39 -2.58 16.45 -0.38
C VAL A 39 -2.64 14.96 -0.06
N ALA A 40 -1.61 14.44 0.61
CA ALA A 40 -1.56 13.02 0.96
C ALA A 40 -2.76 12.63 1.86
N ASP A 41 -3.05 13.41 2.90
CA ASP A 41 -4.11 13.14 3.86
C ASP A 41 -5.53 13.38 3.29
N SER A 42 -5.69 14.25 2.29
CA SER A 42 -7.01 14.65 1.76
C SER A 42 -7.44 13.91 0.49
N THR A 43 -6.55 13.13 -0.13
CA THR A 43 -6.83 12.46 -1.41
C THR A 43 -6.71 10.93 -1.30
N PRO A 44 -7.49 10.16 -2.06
CA PRO A 44 -7.46 8.70 -1.99
C PRO A 44 -6.29 8.08 -2.79
N TYR A 45 -5.49 8.89 -3.50
CA TYR A 45 -4.55 8.42 -4.51
C TYR A 45 -3.56 7.38 -4.01
N PHE A 46 -3.04 7.55 -2.79
CA PHE A 46 -2.12 6.58 -2.21
C PHE A 46 -2.80 5.22 -1.97
N LYS A 47 -4.00 5.25 -1.38
CA LYS A 47 -4.79 4.04 -1.08
C LYS A 47 -5.25 3.35 -2.37
N GLU A 48 -5.62 4.11 -3.40
CA GLU A 48 -5.94 3.57 -4.72
C GLU A 48 -4.72 2.89 -5.36
N ALA A 49 -3.56 3.54 -5.38
CA ALA A 49 -2.33 2.94 -5.87
C ALA A 49 -1.95 1.68 -5.08
N LEU A 50 -2.14 1.69 -3.75
CA LEU A 50 -1.85 0.54 -2.90
C LEU A 50 -2.77 -0.66 -3.23
N ASN A 51 -4.05 -0.40 -3.49
CA ASN A 51 -5.01 -1.40 -3.94
C ASN A 51 -4.61 -2.00 -5.31
N GLU A 52 -4.12 -1.20 -6.25
CA GLU A 52 -3.64 -1.71 -7.55
C GLU A 52 -2.39 -2.57 -7.40
N ILE A 53 -1.42 -2.14 -6.60
CA ILE A 53 -0.10 -2.76 -6.49
C ILE A 53 -0.12 -4.04 -5.63
N LEU A 54 -0.73 -3.97 -4.45
CA LEU A 54 -0.73 -5.05 -3.46
C LEU A 54 -1.99 -5.92 -3.52
N ALA A 55 -3.15 -5.31 -3.75
CA ALA A 55 -4.43 -6.02 -3.74
C ALA A 55 -4.90 -6.49 -5.13
N GLY A 56 -4.15 -6.19 -6.19
CA GLY A 56 -4.49 -6.57 -7.56
C GLY A 56 -5.78 -5.91 -8.05
N GLY A 57 -5.99 -4.65 -7.69
CA GLY A 57 -7.16 -3.84 -8.07
C GLY A 57 -8.39 -4.03 -7.17
N ARG A 58 -8.29 -4.83 -6.11
CA ARG A 58 -9.36 -4.98 -5.11
C ARG A 58 -9.28 -3.86 -4.08
N GLN A 59 -10.42 -3.33 -3.67
CA GLN A 59 -10.53 -2.31 -2.62
C GLN A 59 -10.35 -2.97 -1.23
N LEU A 60 -9.09 -3.11 -0.80
CA LEU A 60 -8.69 -3.80 0.43
C LEU A 60 -8.13 -2.85 1.49
N PHE A 61 -7.44 -1.80 1.06
CA PHE A 61 -6.92 -0.73 1.91
C PHE A 61 -7.89 0.42 1.99
#